data_AF-A0A939ZV58-F1
#
_entry.id   AF-A0A939ZV58-F1
#
_cell.length_a   1.000
_cell.length_b   1.000
_cell.length_c   1.000
_cell.angle_alpha   90.00
_cell.angle_beta   90.00
_cell.angle_gamma   90.00
#
_symmetry.space_group_name_H-M   'P 1'
#
loop_
_entity.id
_entity.type
_entity.pdbx_description
1 polymer ?
#
loop_
_entity_poly.entity_id
_entity_poly.type
_entity_poly.pdbx_seq_one_letter_code
_entity_poly.pdbx_strand_id
1 'polypeptide(L)'
;MKRTFCLIATALLLAGSLAFAEEATLIDFTLLQADCCNDDNGNPTQNKRTVMDFSVAAGATFTDDQKELMKTSLALPEWEVSLNSSARNVGSLADSRVVAAPVKDSANVPFAGKEVMGVRVIFPDWASNANAVIHPAFDIPAYEPLADADDNGVRGEPTDEQKASQKTLFEDGFGVVKNVGTLKSIAVTTMGMNYPHSLDVMLKDNDNV
;
A
#
# COMPACT_ATOMS: atom_id res chain seq x y z
N MET A 1 -12.49 -12.30 -53.38
CA MET A 1 -13.30 -12.33 -52.14
C MET A 1 -12.77 -13.31 -51.08
N LYS A 2 -12.56 -14.62 -51.38
CA LYS A 2 -12.02 -15.56 -50.36
C LYS A 2 -10.61 -15.22 -49.85
N ARG A 3 -9.69 -14.79 -50.73
CA ARG A 3 -8.31 -14.42 -50.35
C ARG A 3 -8.22 -13.14 -49.52
N THR A 4 -9.05 -12.13 -49.82
CA THR A 4 -9.13 -10.89 -49.03
C THR A 4 -9.76 -11.13 -47.66
N PHE A 5 -10.75 -12.03 -47.56
CA PHE A 5 -11.35 -12.40 -46.28
C PHE A 5 -10.35 -13.14 -45.37
N CYS A 6 -9.56 -14.06 -45.92
CA CYS A 6 -8.50 -14.73 -45.16
C CYS A 6 -7.44 -13.74 -44.66
N LEU A 7 -6.99 -12.80 -45.49
CA LEU A 7 -6.01 -11.78 -45.07
C LEU A 7 -6.52 -10.89 -43.94
N ILE A 8 -7.80 -10.48 -43.99
CA ILE A 8 -8.43 -9.68 -42.93
C ILE A 8 -8.55 -10.51 -41.64
N ALA A 9 -8.93 -11.78 -41.73
CA ALA A 9 -9.02 -12.67 -40.57
C ALA A 9 -7.64 -12.92 -39.92
N THR A 10 -6.58 -13.08 -40.72
CA THR A 10 -5.21 -13.24 -40.21
C THR A 10 -4.70 -11.93 -39.58
N ALA A 11 -5.02 -10.78 -40.16
CA ALA A 11 -4.68 -9.48 -39.59
C ALA A 11 -5.39 -9.22 -38.25
N LEU A 12 -6.67 -9.61 -38.14
CA LEU A 12 -7.43 -9.51 -36.88
C LEU A 12 -6.92 -10.48 -35.81
N LEU A 13 -6.50 -11.70 -36.19
CA LEU A 13 -5.86 -12.66 -35.27
C LEU A 13 -4.50 -12.15 -34.76
N LEU A 14 -3.68 -11.57 -35.63
CA LEU A 14 -2.40 -10.97 -35.26
C LEU A 14 -2.59 -9.71 -34.39
N ALA A 15 -3.57 -8.86 -34.70
CA ALA A 15 -3.90 -7.71 -33.86
C ALA A 15 -4.44 -8.14 -32.48
N GLY A 16 -5.23 -9.21 -32.42
CA GLY A 16 -5.72 -9.79 -31.16
C GLY A 16 -4.62 -10.36 -30.28
N SER A 17 -3.54 -10.89 -30.87
CA SER A 17 -2.38 -11.41 -30.11
C SER A 17 -1.51 -10.33 -29.46
N LEU A 18 -1.70 -9.05 -29.78
CA LEU A 18 -0.97 -7.93 -29.19
C LEU A 18 -1.68 -7.30 -27.98
N ALA A 19 -2.90 -7.75 -27.66
CA ALA A 19 -3.61 -7.33 -26.45
C ALA A 19 -3.06 -8.08 -25.21
N PHE A 20 -1.80 -7.82 -24.88
CA PHE A 20 -1.23 -8.25 -23.62
C PHE A 20 -1.83 -7.40 -22.49
N ALA A 21 -2.23 -8.04 -21.40
CA ALA A 21 -2.63 -7.33 -20.20
C ALA A 21 -1.38 -6.67 -19.60
N GLU A 22 -1.48 -5.39 -19.25
CA GLU A 22 -0.41 -4.66 -18.57
C GLU A 22 -0.31 -5.14 -17.12
N GLU A 23 0.91 -5.42 -16.68
CA GLU A 23 1.23 -5.73 -15.29
C GLU A 23 1.59 -4.44 -14.57
N ALA A 24 0.94 -4.18 -13.44
CA ALA A 24 1.19 -3.00 -12.61
C ALA A 24 1.36 -3.43 -11.15
N THR A 25 2.27 -2.75 -10.46
CA THR A 25 2.46 -2.95 -9.02
C THR A 25 1.46 -2.09 -8.26
N LEU A 26 0.53 -2.73 -7.55
CA LEU A 26 -0.45 -2.03 -6.72
C LEU A 26 0.22 -1.36 -5.52
N ILE A 27 1.00 -2.14 -4.78
CA ILE A 27 1.72 -1.67 -3.60
C ILE A 27 3.07 -2.37 -3.50
N ASP A 28 4.13 -1.56 -3.35
CA ASP A 28 5.48 -2.01 -3.07
C ASP A 28 5.85 -1.55 -1.66
N PHE A 29 5.85 -2.49 -0.72
CA PHE A 29 6.18 -2.23 0.67
C PHE A 29 7.64 -1.80 0.88
N THR A 30 8.53 -2.01 -0.10
CA THR A 30 9.91 -1.53 0.00
C THR A 30 10.05 -0.02 -0.18
N LEU A 31 9.03 0.63 -0.75
CA LEU A 31 8.97 2.08 -0.93
C LEU A 31 8.34 2.82 0.27
N LEU A 32 7.80 2.07 1.24
CA LEU A 32 7.03 2.58 2.37
C LEU A 32 7.85 2.66 3.66
N GLN A 33 9.18 2.71 3.56
CA GLN A 33 10.04 2.97 4.71
C GLN A 33 9.81 4.40 5.22
N ALA A 34 9.97 4.59 6.52
CA ALA A 34 9.93 5.93 7.09
C ALA A 34 11.21 6.68 6.71
N ASP A 35 11.05 7.87 6.15
CA ASP A 35 12.14 8.72 5.66
C ASP A 35 11.98 10.22 5.99
N CYS A 36 10.85 10.61 6.61
CA CYS A 36 10.59 11.98 7.05
C CYS A 36 9.93 12.06 8.44
N CYS A 37 9.66 13.28 8.89
CA CYS A 37 8.99 13.58 10.17
C CYS A 37 9.70 12.89 11.35
N ASN A 38 10.93 13.32 11.63
CA ASN A 38 11.73 12.70 12.68
C ASN A 38 11.12 12.92 14.07
N ASP A 39 11.15 11.88 14.91
CA ASP A 39 10.82 12.01 16.33
C ASP A 39 11.90 12.82 17.08
N ASP A 40 11.66 13.08 18.37
CA ASP A 40 12.63 13.74 19.27
C ASP A 40 13.99 13.02 19.34
N ASN A 41 14.04 11.74 18.95
CA ASN A 41 15.26 10.92 18.92
C ASN A 41 15.95 10.92 17.55
N GLY A 42 15.40 11.62 16.55
CA GLY A 42 15.94 11.70 15.19
C GLY A 42 15.58 10.51 14.29
N ASN A 43 14.67 9.62 14.71
CA ASN A 43 14.21 8.51 13.88
C ASN A 43 13.07 8.96 12.98
N PRO A 44 13.11 8.67 11.67
CA PRO A 44 12.01 8.99 10.78
C PRO A 44 10.78 8.16 11.18
N THR A 45 9.62 8.82 11.22
CA THR A 45 8.36 8.17 11.61
C THR A 45 7.42 7.97 10.43
N GLN A 46 7.44 8.89 9.46
CA GLN A 46 6.51 8.89 8.33
C GLN A 46 7.24 8.71 6.99
N ASN A 47 6.48 8.33 5.97
CA ASN A 47 6.95 8.23 4.60
C ASN A 47 6.61 9.51 3.82
N LYS A 48 7.64 10.20 3.31
CA LYS A 48 7.60 11.50 2.63
C LYS A 48 6.67 11.51 1.43
N ARG A 49 6.60 10.39 0.71
CA ARG A 49 5.73 10.28 -0.47
C ARG A 49 4.26 10.19 -0.11
N THR A 50 3.91 9.56 1.01
CA THR A 50 2.53 9.21 1.37
C THR A 50 2.01 9.97 2.58
N VAL A 51 2.80 10.87 3.15
CA VAL A 51 2.42 11.69 4.31
C VAL A 51 1.23 12.58 4.01
N MET A 52 0.22 12.49 4.87
CA MET A 52 -1.00 13.28 4.84
C MET A 52 -1.11 14.02 6.17
N ASP A 53 -1.40 15.32 6.08
CA ASP A 53 -1.59 16.18 7.24
C ASP A 53 -3.08 16.35 7.55
N PHE A 54 -3.56 15.67 8.59
CA PHE A 54 -4.95 15.79 9.05
C PHE A 54 -5.17 16.96 10.02
N SER A 55 -4.11 17.68 10.41
CA SER A 55 -4.21 18.82 11.31
C SER A 55 -4.99 20.00 10.71
N VAL A 56 -5.06 20.09 9.38
CA VAL A 56 -5.84 21.13 8.67
C VAL A 56 -7.34 21.01 8.98
N ALA A 57 -7.84 19.80 9.26
CA ALA A 57 -9.21 19.57 9.68
C ALA A 57 -9.39 19.73 11.20
N ALA A 58 -8.30 19.79 11.97
CA ALA A 58 -8.32 19.97 13.41
C ALA A 58 -8.63 21.43 13.75
N GLY A 59 -9.62 21.66 14.63
CA GLY A 59 -9.97 23.01 15.09
C GLY A 59 -8.81 23.70 15.82
N ALA A 60 -8.97 25.00 16.11
CA ALA A 60 -7.97 25.83 16.78
C ALA A 60 -7.63 25.41 18.24
N THR A 61 -8.20 24.31 18.74
CA THR A 61 -8.02 23.82 20.12
C THR A 61 -6.76 22.98 20.32
N PHE A 62 -6.09 22.55 19.24
CA PHE A 62 -4.88 21.74 19.32
C PHE A 62 -3.62 22.61 19.29
N THR A 63 -2.63 22.27 20.11
CA THR A 63 -1.30 22.89 20.08
C THR A 63 -0.57 22.47 18.81
N ASP A 64 0.48 23.20 18.43
CA ASP A 64 1.23 22.91 17.21
C ASP A 64 1.94 21.55 17.30
N ASP A 65 2.45 21.17 18.48
CA ASP A 65 2.99 19.83 18.74
C ASP A 65 1.94 18.73 18.56
N GLN A 66 0.69 18.99 18.98
CA GLN A 66 -0.40 18.03 18.78
C GLN A 66 -0.79 17.89 17.31
N LYS A 67 -0.70 18.97 16.53
CA LYS A 67 -0.95 18.95 15.09
C LYS A 67 0.14 18.19 14.33
N GLU A 68 1.38 18.26 14.77
CA GLU A 68 2.48 17.50 14.16
C GLU A 68 2.28 15.99 14.32
N LEU A 69 1.75 15.54 15.45
CA LEU A 69 1.34 14.15 15.68
C LEU A 69 0.11 13.71 14.85
N MET A 70 -0.59 14.63 14.18
CA MET A 70 -1.71 14.31 13.28
C MET A 70 -1.27 14.04 11.84
N LYS A 71 0.03 14.08 11.56
CA LYS A 71 0.59 13.60 10.30
C LYS A 71 0.68 12.09 10.36
N THR A 72 0.10 11.43 9.37
CA THR A 72 0.22 9.96 9.20
C THR A 72 0.52 9.66 7.74
N SER A 73 1.04 8.47 7.47
CA SER A 73 1.47 8.04 6.15
C SER A 73 1.23 6.55 5.98
N LEU A 74 1.58 6.00 4.81
CA LEU A 74 1.55 4.56 4.59
C LEU A 74 2.84 3.87 5.07
N ALA A 75 3.62 4.51 5.94
CA ALA A 75 4.85 3.94 6.51
C ALA A 75 4.58 2.58 7.16
N LEU A 76 5.51 1.63 7.02
CA LEU A 76 5.29 0.24 7.46
C LEU A 76 4.73 0.09 8.90
N PRO A 77 5.22 0.82 9.92
CA PRO A 77 4.72 0.68 11.29
C PRO A 77 3.32 1.29 11.53
N GLU A 78 2.83 2.14 10.63
CA GLU A 78 1.51 2.81 10.73
C GLU A 78 0.36 1.87 10.31
N TRP A 79 0.68 0.75 9.66
CA TRP A 79 -0.34 -0.24 9.31
C TRP A 79 -0.84 -0.98 10.54
N GLU A 80 -2.14 -1.24 10.57
CA GLU A 80 -2.80 -1.82 11.73
C GLU A 80 -3.28 -3.24 11.46
N VAL A 81 -3.31 -4.05 12.53
CA VAL A 81 -3.89 -5.39 12.52
C VAL A 81 -5.21 -5.35 13.27
N SER A 82 -6.32 -5.48 12.54
CA SER A 82 -7.66 -5.57 13.11
C SER A 82 -8.09 -7.02 13.24
N LEU A 83 -8.28 -7.47 14.48
CA LEU A 83 -8.76 -8.82 14.81
C LEU A 83 -10.29 -8.86 14.87
N ASN A 84 -10.89 -9.94 14.35
CA ASN A 84 -12.32 -10.17 14.57
C ASN A 84 -12.63 -10.50 16.03
N SER A 85 -13.92 -10.45 16.39
CA SER A 85 -14.39 -10.71 17.76
C SER A 85 -13.95 -12.07 18.31
N SER A 86 -13.83 -13.09 17.45
CA SER A 86 -13.40 -14.44 17.80
C SER A 86 -11.89 -14.58 18.08
N ALA A 87 -11.09 -13.61 17.63
CA ALA A 87 -9.63 -13.55 17.85
C ALA A 87 -9.24 -12.46 18.87
N ARG A 88 -10.17 -11.59 19.25
CA ARG A 88 -9.92 -10.39 20.06
C ARG A 88 -9.86 -10.73 21.56
N ASN A 89 -8.67 -11.15 22.02
CA ASN A 89 -8.32 -11.22 23.44
C ASN A 89 -7.15 -10.27 23.76
N VAL A 90 -6.89 -10.02 25.05
CA VAL A 90 -5.88 -9.05 25.49
C VAL A 90 -4.48 -9.41 24.99
N GLY A 91 -4.10 -10.70 25.02
CA GLY A 91 -2.79 -11.15 24.53
C GLY A 91 -2.66 -10.97 23.02
N SER A 92 -3.66 -11.43 22.26
CA SER A 92 -3.71 -11.28 20.81
C SER A 92 -3.65 -9.82 20.37
N LEU A 93 -4.33 -8.91 21.07
CA LEU A 93 -4.27 -7.47 20.79
C LEU A 93 -2.91 -6.85 21.13
N ALA A 94 -2.30 -7.23 22.26
CA ALA A 94 -1.03 -6.66 22.69
C ALA A 94 0.15 -7.11 21.82
N ASP A 95 0.10 -8.33 21.29
CA ASP A 95 1.22 -8.93 20.57
C ASP A 95 1.10 -8.88 19.04
N SER A 96 -0.10 -8.62 18.50
CA SER A 96 -0.31 -8.48 17.06
C SER A 96 0.06 -7.07 16.61
N ARG A 97 0.98 -6.96 15.66
CA ARG A 97 1.53 -5.68 15.21
C ARG A 97 2.15 -5.79 13.83
N VAL A 98 2.28 -4.64 13.16
CA VAL A 98 3.09 -4.49 11.96
C VAL A 98 4.44 -3.85 12.34
N VAL A 99 5.51 -4.32 11.71
CA VAL A 99 6.87 -3.82 11.91
C VAL A 99 7.59 -3.76 10.56
N ALA A 100 8.54 -2.84 10.42
CA ALA A 100 9.51 -2.90 9.33
C ALA A 100 10.43 -4.12 9.54
N ALA A 101 10.43 -5.05 8.59
CA ALA A 101 11.22 -6.28 8.67
C ALA A 101 12.37 -6.24 7.65
N PRO A 102 13.63 -6.21 8.10
CA PRO A 102 14.77 -6.23 7.19
C PRO A 102 14.95 -7.61 6.57
N VAL A 103 15.08 -7.65 5.25
CA VAL A 103 15.45 -8.87 4.52
C VAL A 103 16.97 -8.95 4.46
N LYS A 104 17.54 -10.10 4.86
CA LYS A 104 18.99 -10.31 4.85
C LYS A 104 19.57 -10.08 3.45
N ASP A 105 20.68 -9.36 3.35
CA ASP A 105 21.40 -9.11 2.09
C ASP A 105 21.80 -10.41 1.37
N SER A 106 22.11 -11.45 2.14
CA SER A 106 22.53 -12.76 1.62
C SER A 106 21.37 -13.68 1.25
N ALA A 107 20.13 -13.18 1.26
CA ALA A 107 18.96 -14.03 1.00
C ALA A 107 18.76 -14.26 -0.51
N ASN A 108 18.49 -15.51 -0.89
CA ASN A 108 18.16 -15.88 -2.28
C ASN A 108 16.66 -15.66 -2.60
N VAL A 109 16.03 -14.70 -1.95
CA VAL A 109 14.62 -14.33 -2.14
C VAL A 109 14.53 -12.90 -2.67
N PRO A 110 13.40 -12.50 -3.29
CA PRO A 110 13.19 -11.11 -3.68
C PRO A 110 13.41 -10.15 -2.51
N PHE A 111 13.81 -8.90 -2.82
CA PHE A 111 13.97 -7.81 -1.85
C PHE A 111 15.15 -7.95 -0.86
N ALA A 112 16.19 -8.73 -1.19
CA ALA A 112 17.41 -8.81 -0.38
C ALA A 112 18.01 -7.41 -0.11
N GLY A 113 18.27 -7.11 1.17
CA GLY A 113 18.78 -5.82 1.63
C GLY A 113 17.78 -4.67 1.65
N LYS A 114 16.49 -4.96 1.47
CA LYS A 114 15.39 -4.01 1.65
C LYS A 114 14.62 -4.33 2.93
N GLU A 115 13.90 -3.35 3.44
CA GLU A 115 12.88 -3.57 4.46
C GLU A 115 11.53 -3.79 3.78
N VAL A 116 10.79 -4.77 4.28
CA VAL A 116 9.44 -5.13 3.81
C VAL A 116 8.48 -5.11 4.99
N MET A 117 7.17 -5.19 4.71
CA MET A 117 6.15 -5.30 5.75
C MET A 117 6.27 -6.63 6.50
N GLY A 118 6.62 -6.55 7.79
CA GLY A 118 6.55 -7.68 8.71
C GLY A 118 5.25 -7.61 9.51
N VAL A 119 4.41 -8.63 9.41
CA VAL A 119 3.17 -8.71 10.19
C VAL A 119 3.26 -9.86 11.18
N ARG A 120 3.02 -9.57 12.45
CA ARG A 120 2.79 -10.57 13.49
C ARG A 120 1.31 -10.55 13.85
N VAL A 121 0.66 -11.70 13.73
CA VAL A 121 -0.72 -11.91 14.16
C VAL A 121 -0.75 -13.08 15.13
N ILE A 122 -1.36 -12.90 16.29
CA ILE A 122 -1.57 -13.98 17.25
C ILE A 122 -3.04 -14.37 17.26
N PHE A 123 -3.32 -15.54 16.73
CA PHE A 123 -4.63 -16.17 16.85
C PHE A 123 -4.74 -16.97 18.16
N PRO A 124 -5.94 -17.06 18.75
CA PRO A 124 -6.21 -17.97 19.85
C PRO A 124 -5.92 -19.43 19.48
N ASP A 125 -5.59 -20.24 20.47
CA ASP A 125 -5.31 -21.69 20.32
C ASP A 125 -6.58 -22.55 20.33
N TRP A 126 -7.70 -22.03 20.83
CA TRP A 126 -9.00 -22.71 20.78
C TRP A 126 -9.54 -22.77 19.36
N ALA A 127 -10.51 -23.66 19.13
CA ALA A 127 -11.22 -23.74 17.85
C ALA A 127 -12.14 -22.52 17.67
N SER A 128 -11.64 -21.46 17.06
CA SER A 128 -12.44 -20.30 16.66
C SER A 128 -12.26 -19.97 15.17
N ASN A 129 -13.28 -19.36 14.58
CA ASN A 129 -13.16 -18.79 13.25
C ASN A 129 -12.45 -17.44 13.34
N ALA A 130 -11.14 -17.49 13.58
CA ALA A 130 -10.29 -16.33 13.79
C ALA A 130 -9.76 -15.80 12.45
N ASN A 131 -9.84 -14.49 12.25
CA ASN A 131 -9.20 -13.81 11.12
C ASN A 131 -8.65 -12.45 11.57
N ALA A 132 -7.77 -11.91 10.74
CA ALA A 132 -7.16 -10.61 10.93
C ALA A 132 -7.16 -9.86 9.60
N VAL A 133 -7.42 -8.57 9.65
CA VAL A 133 -7.33 -7.66 8.51
C VAL A 133 -6.14 -6.74 8.74
N ILE A 134 -5.25 -6.68 7.76
CA ILE A 134 -4.11 -5.75 7.75
C ILE A 134 -4.53 -4.60 6.84
N HIS A 135 -4.62 -3.40 7.38
CA HIS A 135 -5.07 -2.23 6.64
C HIS A 135 -4.21 -1.00 6.97
N PRO A 136 -4.14 -0.02 6.05
CA PRO A 136 -3.47 1.25 6.33
C PRO A 136 -4.18 2.03 7.44
N ALA A 137 -3.49 3.01 8.03
CA ALA A 137 -4.03 3.92 9.05
C ALA A 137 -5.20 4.78 8.53
N PHE A 138 -5.25 5.03 7.21
CA PHE A 138 -6.29 5.81 6.56
C PHE A 138 -6.66 5.23 5.20
N ASP A 139 -7.87 5.57 4.73
CA ASP A 139 -8.33 5.24 3.38
C ASP A 139 -7.47 5.97 2.33
N ILE A 140 -6.82 5.24 1.43
CA ILE A 140 -5.92 5.80 0.41
C ILE A 140 -6.72 6.65 -0.60
N PRO A 141 -6.49 7.97 -0.69
CA PRO A 141 -7.25 8.82 -1.60
C PRO A 141 -6.73 8.67 -3.04
N ALA A 142 -7.55 8.03 -3.89
CA ALA A 142 -7.17 7.70 -5.28
C ALA A 142 -6.87 8.91 -6.17
N TYR A 143 -7.46 10.06 -5.86
CA TYR A 143 -7.42 11.29 -6.68
C TYR A 143 -6.53 12.40 -6.13
N GLU A 144 -5.78 12.13 -5.06
CA GLU A 144 -4.91 13.14 -4.46
C GLU A 144 -3.82 13.56 -5.46
N PRO A 145 -3.70 14.86 -5.81
CA PRO A 145 -2.75 15.30 -6.81
C PRO A 145 -1.31 15.00 -6.38
N LEU A 146 -0.49 14.67 -7.37
CA LEU A 146 0.93 14.46 -7.17
C LEU A 146 1.62 15.76 -6.71
N ALA A 147 2.14 15.78 -5.49
CA ALA A 147 2.98 16.85 -4.98
C ALA A 147 4.04 16.27 -4.03
N ASP A 148 5.21 16.94 -3.99
CA ASP A 148 6.28 16.55 -3.11
C ASP A 148 6.07 17.14 -1.70
N ALA A 149 6.44 16.36 -0.70
CA ALA A 149 6.55 16.84 0.67
C ALA A 149 7.99 17.25 0.97
N ASP A 150 8.18 18.15 1.95
CA ASP A 150 9.48 18.44 2.52
C ASP A 150 9.90 17.37 3.57
N ASP A 151 11.05 17.58 4.22
CA ASP A 151 11.57 16.64 5.23
C ASP A 151 10.73 16.61 6.52
N ASN A 152 9.85 17.59 6.69
CA ASN A 152 8.87 17.67 7.79
C ASN A 152 7.49 17.17 7.36
N GLY A 153 7.36 16.58 6.17
CA GLY A 153 6.11 16.07 5.64
C GLY A 153 5.08 17.13 5.26
N VAL A 154 5.47 18.40 5.12
CA VAL A 154 4.60 19.47 4.64
C VAL A 154 4.57 19.42 3.12
N ARG A 155 3.37 19.28 2.55
CA ARG A 155 3.19 19.16 1.11
C ARG A 155 3.17 20.52 0.43
N GLY A 156 3.95 20.64 -0.64
CA GLY A 156 3.96 21.82 -1.50
C GLY A 156 2.86 21.79 -2.57
N GLU A 157 2.83 22.85 -3.39
CA GLU A 157 2.00 22.89 -4.60
C GLU A 157 2.59 21.98 -5.69
N PRO A 158 1.76 21.23 -6.45
CA PRO A 158 2.23 20.45 -7.59
C PRO A 158 2.94 21.33 -8.63
N THR A 159 4.11 20.88 -9.06
CA THR A 159 4.86 21.52 -10.16
C THR A 159 4.12 21.39 -11.50
N ASP A 160 4.44 22.23 -12.48
CA ASP A 160 3.82 22.19 -13.80
C ASP A 160 4.05 20.84 -14.52
N GLU A 161 5.21 20.22 -14.29
CA GLU A 161 5.55 18.89 -14.82
C GLU A 161 4.69 17.80 -14.16
N GLN A 162 4.48 17.86 -12.84
CA GLN A 162 3.62 16.92 -12.12
C GLN A 162 2.15 17.07 -12.55
N LYS A 163 1.66 18.30 -12.73
CA LYS A 163 0.32 18.56 -13.29
C LYS A 163 0.17 18.00 -14.70
N ALA A 164 1.19 18.15 -15.54
CA ALA A 164 1.19 17.60 -16.90
C ALA A 164 1.22 16.06 -16.92
N SER A 165 1.82 15.42 -15.91
CA SER A 165 1.89 13.96 -15.82
C SER A 165 0.54 13.28 -15.57
N GLN A 166 -0.46 14.02 -15.06
CA GLN A 166 -1.79 13.51 -14.66
C GLN A 166 -1.79 12.36 -13.64
N LYS A 167 -0.63 12.07 -13.04
CA LYS A 167 -0.47 11.07 -11.98
C LYS A 167 -1.03 11.58 -10.66
N THR A 168 -1.55 10.68 -9.84
CA THR A 168 -1.87 10.95 -8.44
C THR A 168 -0.75 10.46 -7.53
N LEU A 169 -0.81 10.91 -6.28
CA LEU A 169 0.22 10.67 -5.29
C LEU A 169 0.52 9.17 -5.07
N PHE A 170 -0.54 8.35 -5.03
CA PHE A 170 -0.50 6.95 -4.64
C PHE A 170 -0.36 5.96 -5.83
N GLU A 171 -0.08 6.46 -7.04
CA GLU A 171 0.28 5.61 -8.19
C GLU A 171 1.73 5.11 -8.11
N ASP A 172 2.15 4.24 -9.02
CA ASP A 172 3.51 3.68 -9.11
C ASP A 172 3.96 2.86 -7.89
N GLY A 173 3.05 2.06 -7.31
CA GLY A 173 3.37 1.16 -6.19
C GLY A 173 3.09 1.72 -4.80
N PHE A 174 2.36 2.84 -4.70
CA PHE A 174 1.97 3.45 -3.43
C PHE A 174 0.51 3.18 -3.02
N GLY A 175 -0.20 2.26 -3.70
CA GLY A 175 -1.51 1.76 -3.29
C GLY A 175 -2.66 1.97 -4.29
N VAL A 176 -2.44 2.65 -5.42
CA VAL A 176 -3.47 2.92 -6.43
C VAL A 176 -2.99 2.51 -7.83
N VAL A 177 -3.85 1.79 -8.55
CA VAL A 177 -3.68 1.52 -9.99
C VAL A 177 -4.88 2.10 -10.73
N LYS A 178 -4.62 2.98 -11.70
CA LYS A 178 -5.67 3.61 -12.51
C LYS A 178 -5.89 2.91 -13.84
N ASN A 179 -7.02 3.24 -14.47
CA ASN A 179 -7.38 2.79 -15.82
C ASN A 179 -7.45 1.26 -15.96
N VAL A 180 -7.82 0.59 -14.87
CA VAL A 180 -7.98 -0.87 -14.83
C VAL A 180 -9.37 -1.24 -15.36
N GLY A 181 -9.44 -1.95 -16.48
CA GLY A 181 -10.70 -2.46 -17.02
C GLY A 181 -11.14 -3.79 -16.40
N THR A 182 -10.24 -4.78 -16.35
CA THR A 182 -10.52 -6.09 -15.74
C THR A 182 -9.25 -6.67 -15.13
N LEU A 183 -9.28 -6.94 -13.82
CA LEU A 183 -8.21 -7.65 -13.13
C LEU A 183 -8.29 -9.14 -13.42
N LYS A 184 -7.25 -9.68 -14.06
CA LYS A 184 -7.17 -11.12 -14.38
C LYS A 184 -6.55 -11.95 -13.26
N SER A 185 -5.58 -11.38 -12.56
CA SER A 185 -4.80 -12.06 -11.53
C SER A 185 -4.17 -11.04 -10.60
N ILE A 186 -4.05 -11.41 -9.32
CA ILE A 186 -3.30 -10.67 -8.32
C ILE A 186 -2.26 -11.64 -7.77
N ALA A 187 -1.02 -11.17 -7.66
CA ALA A 187 0.07 -11.92 -7.06
C ALA A 187 0.57 -11.16 -5.84
N VAL A 188 0.85 -11.88 -4.76
CA VAL A 188 1.48 -11.33 -3.56
C VAL A 188 2.70 -12.18 -3.24
N THR A 189 3.82 -11.52 -2.96
CA THR A 189 5.01 -12.19 -2.45
C THR A 189 4.97 -12.18 -0.93
N THR A 190 4.87 -13.36 -0.30
CA THR A 190 4.89 -13.49 1.16
C THR A 190 5.93 -14.51 1.62
N MET A 191 6.41 -14.32 2.85
CA MET A 191 7.27 -15.28 3.53
C MET A 191 6.64 -15.60 4.88
N GLY A 192 6.24 -16.86 5.07
CA GLY A 192 5.63 -17.34 6.30
C GLY A 192 6.42 -18.48 6.94
N MET A 193 6.15 -18.76 8.22
CA MET A 193 6.78 -19.86 8.96
C MET A 193 6.04 -21.21 8.75
N ASN A 194 5.43 -21.42 7.58
CA ASN A 194 4.69 -22.64 7.22
C ASN A 194 3.55 -23.01 8.19
N TYR A 195 2.81 -22.00 8.68
CA TYR A 195 1.55 -22.20 9.39
C TYR A 195 0.39 -22.31 8.37
N PRO A 196 -0.66 -23.11 8.65
CA PRO A 196 -1.79 -23.30 7.74
C PRO A 196 -2.76 -22.11 7.78
N HIS A 197 -2.28 -20.95 7.35
CA HIS A 197 -3.08 -19.74 7.22
C HIS A 197 -3.38 -19.46 5.75
N SER A 198 -4.58 -18.95 5.49
CA SER A 198 -4.96 -18.41 4.20
C SER A 198 -4.65 -16.92 4.16
N LEU A 199 -4.24 -16.42 3.00
CA LEU A 199 -4.07 -14.99 2.74
C LEU A 199 -5.08 -14.59 1.68
N ASP A 200 -5.91 -13.61 2.01
CA ASP A 200 -6.85 -12.99 1.10
C ASP A 200 -6.43 -11.53 0.87
N VAL A 201 -6.59 -11.07 -0.37
CA VAL A 201 -6.34 -9.66 -0.74
C VAL A 201 -7.68 -8.97 -0.89
N MET A 202 -7.89 -7.93 -0.08
CA MET A 202 -9.06 -7.06 -0.18
C MET A 202 -8.70 -5.86 -1.04
N LEU A 203 -9.45 -5.66 -2.13
CA LEU A 203 -9.34 -4.48 -2.97
C LEU A 203 -10.59 -3.63 -2.80
N LYS A 204 -10.42 -2.32 -2.92
CA LYS A 204 -11.50 -1.34 -2.90
C LYS A 204 -11.55 -0.67 -4.26
N ASP A 205 -12.70 -0.70 -4.91
CA ASP A 205 -12.92 0.03 -6.16
C ASP A 205 -13.38 1.48 -5.87
N ASN A 206 -13.45 2.30 -6.92
CA ASN A 206 -13.91 3.68 -6.88
C ASN A 206 -15.33 3.84 -6.32
N ASP A 207 -16.15 2.79 -6.39
CA ASP A 207 -17.52 2.78 -5.86
C ASP A 207 -17.61 2.39 -4.37
N ASN A 208 -16.48 2.34 -3.64
CA ASN A 208 -16.39 1.87 -2.25
C ASN A 208 -16.92 0.43 -2.05
N VAL A 209 -16.85 -0.40 -3.09
CA VAL A 209 -17.16 -1.84 -3.03
C VAL A 209 -15.88 -2.64 -2.84
#